data_AF-F9XXF2-F1
#
_entry.id   AF-F9XXF2-F1
#
_cell.length_a   1.000
_cell.length_b   1.000
_cell.length_c   1.000
_cell.angle_alpha   90.00
_cell.angle_beta   90.00
_cell.angle_gamma   90.00
#
_symmetry.space_group_name_H-M   'P 1'
#
loop_
_entity.id
_entity.type
_entity.pdbx_description
1 polymer ?
#
loop_
_entity_poly.entity_id
_entity_poly.type
_entity_poly.pdbx_seq_one_letter_code
_entity_poly.pdbx_strand_id
1 'polypeptide(L)'
;MEKLTANAAIDLLSRQRLPGLDAAARFSHLLNWWGIDSDDLEFAALAPSLQQQILTQPEPPQEVQDPRYDALLLIALRAEYRGVTHLYLRRCLREAGLGDYTVSANIECLEACPCCGYLTLGARGEYEICDLCHWEDDGSEALDVPSGPNHKTLGQAREQFTRDMNHLPLDKWPRATEYPA
;
A
#
# COMPACT_ATOMS: atom_id res chain seq x y z
N MET A 1 -12.71 26.11 0.44
CA MET A 1 -12.02 24.83 0.71
C MET A 1 -11.20 24.52 -0.53
N GLU A 2 -9.89 24.40 -0.39
CA GLU A 2 -8.98 24.11 -1.50
C GLU A 2 -9.18 22.66 -1.99
N LYS A 3 -8.88 22.40 -3.27
CA LYS A 3 -9.05 21.10 -3.90
C LYS A 3 -7.69 20.49 -4.25
N LEU A 4 -7.46 19.27 -3.79
CA LEU A 4 -6.29 18.47 -4.11
C LEU A 4 -6.65 17.30 -5.02
N THR A 5 -5.70 16.86 -5.82
CA THR A 5 -5.76 15.53 -6.43
C THR A 5 -5.40 14.48 -5.37
N ALA A 6 -5.79 13.22 -5.60
CA ALA A 6 -5.39 12.11 -4.71
C ALA A 6 -3.85 12.04 -4.58
N ASN A 7 -3.13 12.13 -5.70
CA ASN A 7 -1.66 12.13 -5.70
C ASN A 7 -1.06 13.29 -4.89
N ALA A 8 -1.60 14.51 -5.00
CA ALA A 8 -1.11 15.65 -4.22
C ALA A 8 -1.38 15.48 -2.71
N ALA A 9 -2.53 14.91 -2.35
CA ALA A 9 -2.84 14.58 -0.96
C ALA A 9 -1.87 13.51 -0.41
N ILE A 10 -1.62 12.46 -1.17
CA ILE A 10 -0.66 11.39 -0.82
C ILE A 10 0.75 11.95 -0.67
N ASP A 11 1.18 12.86 -1.55
CA ASP A 11 2.48 13.54 -1.44
C ASP A 11 2.62 14.34 -0.14
N LEU A 12 1.61 15.14 0.21
CA LEU A 12 1.61 15.92 1.44
C LEU A 12 1.69 15.01 2.67
N LEU A 13 0.86 13.96 2.72
CA LEU A 13 0.84 13.01 3.82
C LEU A 13 2.17 12.26 3.96
N SER A 14 2.76 11.81 2.85
CA SER A 14 4.02 11.07 2.84
C SER A 14 5.18 11.97 3.31
N ARG A 15 5.23 13.22 2.83
CA ARG A 15 6.26 14.20 3.26
C ARG A 15 6.11 14.60 4.72
N GLN A 16 4.88 14.71 5.23
CA GLN A 16 4.62 15.00 6.64
C GLN A 16 5.07 13.83 7.55
N ARG A 17 4.94 12.58 7.09
CA ARG A 17 5.31 11.39 7.86
C ARG A 17 6.82 11.13 7.89
N LEU A 18 7.54 11.40 6.80
CA LEU A 18 8.95 11.04 6.66
C LEU A 18 9.85 11.50 7.85
N PRO A 19 9.79 12.75 8.33
CA PRO A 19 10.64 13.20 9.44
C PRO A 19 10.34 12.50 10.78
N GLY A 20 9.16 11.88 10.91
CA GLY A 20 8.73 11.17 12.11
C GLY A 20 9.12 9.69 12.13
N LEU A 21 9.74 9.16 11.06
CA LEU A 21 10.20 7.78 11.03
C LEU A 21 11.43 7.61 11.90
N ASP A 22 11.36 6.69 12.87
CA ASP A 22 12.54 6.25 13.61
C ASP A 22 13.43 5.32 12.76
N ALA A 23 14.59 4.94 13.30
CA ALA A 23 15.53 4.09 12.58
C ALA A 23 14.94 2.71 12.21
N ALA A 24 14.08 2.13 13.07
CA ALA A 24 13.48 0.83 12.81
C ALA A 24 12.46 0.92 11.66
N ALA A 25 11.61 1.95 11.67
CA ALA A 25 10.66 2.21 10.61
C ALA A 25 11.36 2.49 9.27
N ARG A 26 12.40 3.33 9.27
CA ARG A 26 13.21 3.59 8.07
C ARG A 26 13.83 2.30 7.54
N PHE A 27 14.44 1.49 8.40
CA PHE A 27 15.01 0.20 7.99
C PHE A 27 13.96 -0.73 7.39
N SER A 28 12.78 -0.86 8.02
CA SER A 28 11.70 -1.71 7.51
C SER A 28 11.21 -1.26 6.13
N HIS A 29 11.04 0.05 5.92
CA HIS A 29 10.64 0.56 4.62
C HIS A 29 11.71 0.35 3.57
N LEU A 30 12.98 0.59 3.91
CA LEU A 30 14.09 0.32 3.00
C LEU A 30 14.12 -1.16 2.65
N LEU A 31 14.08 -2.06 3.62
CA LEU A 31 14.10 -3.51 3.39
C LEU A 31 12.99 -3.96 2.44
N ASN A 32 11.75 -3.49 2.63
CA ASN A 32 10.62 -3.86 1.79
C ASN A 32 10.71 -3.32 0.36
N TRP A 33 11.44 -2.23 0.14
CA TRP A 33 11.61 -1.58 -1.15
C TRP A 33 13.02 -1.76 -1.74
N TRP A 34 13.89 -2.50 -1.05
CA TRP A 34 15.26 -2.76 -1.50
C TRP A 34 15.27 -3.94 -2.46
N GLY A 35 15.23 -3.64 -3.75
CA GLY A 35 15.05 -4.63 -4.81
C GLY A 35 14.27 -4.09 -5.99
N ILE A 36 13.66 -2.91 -5.84
CA ILE A 36 13.08 -2.15 -6.95
C ILE A 36 14.12 -1.93 -8.07
N ASP A 37 13.71 -2.11 -9.32
CA ASP A 37 14.61 -2.06 -10.48
C ASP A 37 14.01 -1.31 -11.69
N SER A 38 14.63 -1.44 -12.86
CA SER A 38 14.23 -0.70 -14.07
C SER A 38 12.84 -1.04 -14.61
N ASP A 39 12.24 -2.15 -14.17
CA ASP A 39 10.88 -2.52 -14.55
C ASP A 39 9.83 -1.74 -13.74
N ASP A 40 10.24 -1.11 -12.63
CA ASP A 40 9.40 -0.29 -11.77
C ASP A 40 9.50 1.21 -12.13
N LEU A 41 8.35 1.87 -12.29
CA LEU A 41 8.29 3.30 -12.63
C LEU A 41 8.90 4.18 -11.53
N GLU A 42 8.80 3.77 -10.27
CA GLU A 42 9.32 4.47 -9.12
C GLU A 42 10.85 4.48 -9.10
N PHE A 43 11.51 3.47 -9.67
CA PHE A 43 12.97 3.39 -9.72
C PHE A 43 13.57 4.53 -10.54
N ALA A 44 12.90 4.90 -11.64
CA ALA A 44 13.32 6.00 -12.51
C ALA A 44 13.34 7.36 -11.79
N ALA A 45 12.63 7.50 -10.68
CA ALA A 45 12.62 8.73 -9.87
C ALA A 45 13.79 8.83 -8.88
N LEU A 46 14.55 7.76 -8.67
CA LEU A 46 15.69 7.72 -7.74
C LEU A 46 16.95 8.36 -8.36
N ALA A 47 17.84 8.86 -7.52
CA ALA A 47 19.15 9.34 -7.98
C ALA A 47 19.98 8.17 -8.57
N PRO A 48 20.76 8.37 -9.64
CA PRO A 48 21.53 7.30 -10.27
C PRO A 48 22.49 6.57 -9.31
N SER A 49 23.05 7.27 -8.33
CA SER A 49 23.92 6.68 -7.31
C SER A 49 23.17 5.74 -6.35
N LEU A 50 21.89 6.02 -6.08
CA LEU A 50 21.03 5.15 -5.28
C LEU A 50 20.53 3.96 -6.12
N GLN A 51 20.13 4.20 -7.37
CA GLN A 51 19.78 3.14 -8.33
C GLN A 51 20.91 2.10 -8.43
N GLN A 52 22.14 2.56 -8.67
CA GLN A 52 23.30 1.67 -8.74
C GLN A 52 23.54 0.91 -7.42
N GLN A 53 23.30 1.56 -6.28
CA GLN A 53 23.46 0.92 -4.98
C GLN A 53 22.45 -0.22 -4.79
N ILE A 54 21.17 0.01 -5.08
CA ILE A 54 20.10 -1.00 -4.96
C ILE A 54 20.39 -2.20 -5.85
N LEU A 55 20.80 -1.98 -7.11
CA LEU A 55 21.11 -3.07 -8.05
C LEU A 55 22.34 -3.90 -7.68
N THR A 56 23.26 -3.35 -6.89
CA THR A 56 24.54 -4.01 -6.57
C THR A 56 24.59 -4.59 -5.17
N GLN A 57 23.73 -4.12 -4.26
CA GLN A 57 23.71 -4.54 -2.86
C GLN A 57 22.43 -5.34 -2.58
N PRO A 58 22.55 -6.60 -2.08
CA PRO A 58 21.38 -7.45 -1.86
C PRO A 58 20.49 -6.99 -0.72
N GLU A 59 20.99 -6.15 0.18
CA GLU A 59 20.30 -5.67 1.37
C GLU A 59 20.53 -4.17 1.58
N PRO A 60 19.59 -3.46 2.23
CA PRO A 60 19.79 -2.07 2.60
C PRO A 60 20.93 -1.91 3.61
N PRO A 61 21.58 -0.73 3.65
CA PRO A 61 22.63 -0.46 4.62
C PRO A 61 22.09 -0.39 6.05
N GLN A 62 22.96 -0.66 7.03
CA GLN A 62 22.64 -0.47 8.44
C GLN A 62 22.45 1.01 8.82
N GLU A 63 23.16 1.92 8.14
CA GLU A 63 22.99 3.35 8.32
C GLU A 63 21.80 3.89 7.53
N VAL A 64 20.63 3.85 8.17
CA VAL A 64 19.35 4.20 7.52
C VAL A 64 18.98 5.68 7.60
N GLN A 65 19.70 6.47 8.38
CA GLN A 65 19.37 7.89 8.63
C GLN A 65 19.95 8.84 7.57
N ASP A 66 20.75 8.34 6.63
CA ASP A 66 21.27 9.15 5.53
C ASP A 66 20.10 9.67 4.66
N PRO A 67 19.98 11.01 4.48
CA PRO A 67 18.93 11.62 3.65
C PRO A 67 18.91 11.16 2.20
N ARG A 68 20.00 10.56 1.69
CA ARG A 68 20.02 9.97 0.34
C ARG A 68 18.93 8.92 0.13
N TYR A 69 18.44 8.29 1.21
CA TYR A 69 17.40 7.28 1.17
C TYR A 69 15.98 7.85 1.24
N ASP A 70 15.82 9.15 1.49
CA ASP A 70 14.53 9.80 1.65
C ASP A 70 13.65 9.69 0.38
N ALA A 71 14.26 9.65 -0.80
CA ALA A 71 13.51 9.44 -2.05
C ALA A 71 12.83 8.05 -2.10
N LEU A 72 13.57 7.00 -1.74
CA LEU A 72 13.03 5.64 -1.67
C LEU A 72 12.01 5.50 -0.53
N LEU A 73 12.27 6.14 0.61
CA LEU A 73 11.31 6.17 1.72
C LEU A 73 10.02 6.90 1.36
N LEU A 74 10.08 7.99 0.60
CA LEU A 74 8.89 8.67 0.10
C LEU A 74 8.10 7.78 -0.86
N ILE A 75 8.77 7.05 -1.75
CA ILE A 75 8.13 6.06 -2.61
C ILE A 75 7.41 5.00 -1.75
N ALA A 76 8.10 4.45 -0.74
CA ALA A 76 7.53 3.45 0.17
C ALA A 76 6.31 3.97 0.94
N LEU A 77 6.39 5.20 1.47
CA LEU A 77 5.29 5.85 2.18
C LEU A 77 4.09 6.14 1.26
N ARG A 78 4.35 6.54 0.01
CA ARG A 78 3.31 6.77 -1.00
C ARG A 78 2.54 5.48 -1.31
N ALA A 79 3.25 4.35 -1.41
CA ALA A 79 2.65 3.06 -1.72
C ALA A 79 1.67 2.56 -0.66
N GLU A 80 1.81 2.96 0.61
CA GLU A 80 0.82 2.65 1.64
C GLU A 80 -0.58 3.23 1.37
N TYR A 81 -0.67 4.20 0.46
CA TYR A 81 -1.92 4.84 0.03
C TYR A 81 -2.42 4.30 -1.33
N ARG A 82 -1.87 3.19 -1.82
CA ARG A 82 -2.38 2.53 -3.02
C ARG A 82 -3.86 2.16 -2.85
N GLY A 83 -4.69 2.48 -3.85
CA GLY A 83 -6.11 2.15 -3.85
C GLY A 83 -7.00 2.87 -2.82
N VAL A 84 -6.46 3.81 -2.03
CA VAL A 84 -7.25 4.38 -0.92
C VAL A 84 -8.36 5.32 -1.38
N THR A 85 -9.42 5.42 -0.59
CA THR A 85 -10.54 6.31 -0.88
C THR A 85 -10.16 7.78 -0.69
N HIS A 86 -10.78 8.67 -1.48
CA HIS A 86 -10.63 10.11 -1.30
C HIS A 86 -11.14 10.59 0.07
N LEU A 87 -12.12 9.90 0.66
CA LEU A 87 -12.62 10.20 2.01
C LEU A 87 -11.57 9.89 3.07
N TYR A 88 -10.88 8.74 2.94
CA TYR A 88 -9.76 8.38 3.80
C TYR A 88 -8.64 9.42 3.72
N LEU A 89 -8.23 9.84 2.53
CA LEU A 89 -7.22 10.89 2.35
C LEU A 89 -7.61 12.20 3.03
N ARG A 90 -8.87 12.63 2.90
CA ARG A 90 -9.39 13.84 3.57
C ARG A 90 -9.31 13.73 5.09
N ARG A 91 -9.66 12.57 5.66
CA ARG A 91 -9.54 12.31 7.09
C ARG A 91 -8.08 12.41 7.53
N CYS A 92 -7.18 11.72 6.84
CA CYS A 92 -5.75 11.74 7.17
C CYS A 92 -5.15 13.14 7.09
N LEU A 93 -5.50 13.95 6.09
CA LEU A 93 -5.04 15.34 5.98
C LEU A 93 -5.47 16.18 7.18
N ARG A 94 -6.72 16.01 7.63
CA ARG A 94 -7.27 16.72 8.79
C ARG A 94 -6.60 16.27 10.09
N GLU A 95 -6.46 14.98 10.30
CA GLU A 95 -5.83 14.40 11.51
C GLU A 95 -4.34 14.75 11.59
N ALA A 96 -3.65 14.85 10.45
CA ALA A 96 -2.27 15.31 10.37
C ALA A 96 -2.10 16.83 10.56
N GLY A 97 -3.20 17.60 10.69
CA GLY A 97 -3.16 19.05 10.83
C GLY A 97 -2.74 19.80 9.56
N LEU A 98 -2.78 19.14 8.39
CA LEU A 98 -2.37 19.73 7.11
C LEU A 98 -3.45 20.64 6.51
N GLY A 99 -4.69 20.51 6.96
CA GLY A 99 -5.82 21.36 6.57
C GLY A 99 -7.07 20.57 6.18
N ASP A 100 -8.15 21.30 5.90
CA ASP A 100 -9.40 20.71 5.39
C ASP A 100 -9.47 20.92 3.88
N TYR A 101 -9.31 19.83 3.13
CA TYR A 101 -9.31 19.83 1.68
C TYR A 101 -10.49 19.02 1.12
N THR A 102 -10.87 19.35 -0.11
CA THR A 102 -11.55 18.38 -0.98
C THR A 102 -10.49 17.60 -1.73
N VAL A 103 -10.66 16.29 -1.86
CA VAL A 103 -9.75 15.41 -2.60
C VAL A 103 -10.54 14.77 -3.72
N SER A 104 -10.02 14.81 -4.95
CA SER A 104 -10.63 14.08 -6.08
C SER A 104 -10.57 12.58 -5.86
N ALA A 105 -11.55 11.83 -6.37
CA ALA A 105 -11.50 10.37 -6.37
C ALA A 105 -10.20 9.88 -7.00
N ASN A 106 -9.59 8.86 -6.39
CA ASN A 106 -8.52 8.10 -7.00
C ASN A 106 -9.16 7.11 -7.99
N ILE A 107 -8.65 7.05 -9.22
CA ILE A 107 -9.11 6.11 -10.25
C ILE A 107 -7.97 5.14 -10.48
N GLU A 108 -7.72 4.30 -9.47
CA GLU A 108 -6.85 3.15 -9.63
C GLU A 108 -7.74 1.95 -9.92
N CYS A 109 -7.48 1.27 -11.03
CA CYS A 109 -8.24 0.09 -11.42
C CYS A 109 -7.70 -1.09 -10.61
N LEU A 110 -8.29 -1.31 -9.44
CA LEU A 110 -7.98 -2.45 -8.58
C LEU A 110 -9.12 -3.47 -8.61
N GLU A 111 -8.76 -4.72 -8.45
CA GLU A 111 -9.62 -5.88 -8.39
C GLU A 111 -10.00 -6.23 -6.95
N ALA A 112 -11.19 -6.81 -6.81
CA ALA A 112 -11.72 -7.23 -5.51
C ALA A 112 -10.98 -8.45 -5.00
N CYS A 113 -10.48 -8.39 -3.76
CA CYS A 113 -9.95 -9.56 -3.08
C CYS A 113 -11.04 -10.63 -2.91
N PRO A 114 -10.80 -11.91 -3.28
CA PRO A 114 -11.83 -12.96 -3.17
C PRO A 114 -12.20 -13.28 -1.71
N CYS A 115 -11.34 -12.93 -0.76
CA CYS A 115 -11.61 -13.10 0.67
C CYS A 115 -12.49 -11.97 1.21
N CYS A 116 -12.03 -10.72 1.19
CA CYS A 116 -12.72 -9.61 1.88
C CYS A 116 -13.65 -8.77 0.98
N GLY A 117 -13.48 -8.83 -0.35
CA GLY A 117 -14.27 -8.06 -1.32
C GLY A 117 -13.91 -6.58 -1.44
N TYR A 118 -12.80 -6.14 -0.85
CA TYR A 118 -12.26 -4.78 -1.03
C TYR A 118 -11.33 -4.73 -2.25
N LEU A 119 -11.30 -3.59 -2.93
CA LEU A 119 -10.46 -3.37 -4.10
C LEU A 119 -9.03 -3.04 -3.64
N THR A 120 -8.20 -4.07 -3.54
CA THR A 120 -6.81 -3.95 -3.07
C THR A 120 -5.80 -4.63 -3.98
N LEU A 121 -6.25 -5.43 -4.96
CA LEU A 121 -5.37 -6.21 -5.83
C LEU A 121 -5.19 -5.47 -7.16
N GLY A 122 -3.98 -5.42 -7.71
CA GLY A 122 -3.72 -4.91 -9.05
C GLY A 122 -4.24 -5.84 -10.14
N ALA A 123 -4.20 -7.15 -9.89
CA ALA A 123 -4.75 -8.17 -10.77
C ALA A 123 -5.17 -9.42 -9.97
N ARG A 124 -6.13 -10.17 -10.51
CA ARG A 124 -6.56 -11.45 -9.93
C ARG A 124 -5.60 -12.59 -10.30
N GLY A 125 -5.26 -13.43 -9.34
CA GLY A 125 -4.47 -14.66 -9.55
C GLY A 125 -2.96 -14.47 -9.71
N GLU A 126 -2.46 -13.26 -9.43
CA GLU A 126 -1.04 -12.91 -9.58
C GLU A 126 -0.26 -12.99 -8.25
N TYR A 127 -0.76 -13.77 -7.27
CA TYR A 127 -0.12 -13.99 -5.96
C TYR A 127 0.10 -12.70 -5.14
N GLU A 128 -0.63 -11.62 -5.45
CA GLU A 128 -0.59 -10.41 -4.65
C GLU A 128 -1.32 -10.62 -3.32
N ILE A 129 -0.75 -10.06 -2.25
CA ILE A 129 -1.31 -10.15 -0.90
C ILE A 129 -2.24 -8.96 -0.67
N CYS A 130 -3.48 -9.23 -0.27
CA CYS A 130 -4.44 -8.19 0.07
C CYS A 130 -3.99 -7.38 1.30
N ASP A 131 -3.79 -6.06 1.15
CA ASP A 131 -3.40 -5.15 2.23
C ASP A 131 -4.39 -5.07 3.41
N LEU A 132 -5.64 -5.52 3.21
CA LEU A 132 -6.67 -5.48 4.24
C LEU A 132 -6.79 -6.79 5.02
N CYS A 133 -6.83 -7.93 4.33
CA CYS A 133 -7.12 -9.23 4.96
C CYS A 133 -5.97 -10.24 4.89
N HIS A 134 -4.87 -9.87 4.23
CA HIS A 134 -3.66 -10.67 4.07
C HIS A 134 -3.85 -12.01 3.34
N TRP A 135 -4.93 -12.14 2.55
CA TRP A 135 -5.08 -13.24 1.61
C TRP A 135 -4.15 -13.05 0.41
N GLU A 136 -3.30 -14.03 0.13
CA GLU A 136 -2.48 -14.11 -1.08
C GLU A 136 -3.32 -14.69 -2.22
N ASP A 137 -3.58 -13.91 -3.28
CA ASP A 137 -4.48 -14.31 -4.35
C ASP A 137 -3.82 -15.28 -5.33
N ASP A 138 -3.85 -16.57 -4.99
CA ASP A 138 -3.40 -17.69 -5.83
C ASP A 138 -4.36 -18.05 -6.98
N GLY A 139 -5.42 -17.25 -7.19
CA GLY A 139 -6.42 -17.44 -8.23
C GLY A 139 -7.49 -18.49 -7.90
N SER A 140 -7.45 -19.09 -6.70
CA SER A 140 -8.47 -20.04 -6.27
C SER A 140 -9.78 -19.35 -5.89
N GLU A 141 -10.88 -19.85 -6.44
CA GLU A 141 -12.25 -19.44 -6.09
C GLU A 141 -12.98 -20.49 -5.25
N ALA A 142 -12.37 -21.67 -5.03
CA ALA A 142 -13.00 -22.78 -4.34
C ALA A 142 -12.99 -22.57 -2.81
N LEU A 143 -14.16 -22.65 -2.18
CA LEU A 143 -14.32 -22.32 -0.75
C LEU A 143 -13.76 -23.38 0.20
N ASP A 144 -13.68 -24.62 -0.26
CA ASP A 144 -13.35 -25.82 0.53
C ASP A 144 -12.03 -26.47 0.07
N VAL A 145 -11.35 -25.90 -0.92
CA VAL A 145 -10.03 -26.34 -1.36
C VAL A 145 -8.95 -25.58 -0.58
N PRO A 146 -7.99 -26.27 0.05
CA PRO A 146 -6.87 -25.60 0.72
C PRO A 146 -6.03 -24.78 -0.27
N SER A 147 -5.81 -23.51 0.06
CA SER A 147 -4.81 -22.69 -0.62
C SER A 147 -3.42 -23.00 -0.03
N GLY A 148 -2.46 -23.26 -0.92
CA GLY A 148 -1.07 -23.51 -0.56
C GLY A 148 -0.46 -22.36 0.23
N PRO A 149 -0.36 -21.14 -0.34
CA PRO A 149 0.25 -19.98 0.32
C PRO A 149 -0.48 -19.53 1.58
N ASN A 150 -1.82 -19.62 1.60
CA ASN A 150 -2.61 -19.13 2.73
C ASN A 150 -2.74 -20.14 3.89
N HIS A 151 -2.35 -21.40 3.67
CA HIS A 151 -2.46 -22.50 4.63
C HIS A 151 -3.87 -22.71 5.21
N LYS A 152 -4.91 -22.31 4.47
CA LYS A 152 -6.34 -22.45 4.81
C LYS A 152 -7.19 -22.40 3.54
N THR A 153 -8.48 -22.73 3.66
CA THR A 153 -9.41 -22.58 2.53
C THR A 153 -9.92 -21.13 2.43
N LEU A 154 -10.38 -20.73 1.25
CA LEU A 154 -10.99 -19.41 1.06
C LEU A 154 -12.22 -19.20 1.96
N GLY A 155 -13.02 -20.25 2.20
CA GLY A 155 -14.13 -20.21 3.14
C GLY A 155 -13.69 -19.89 4.57
N GLN A 156 -12.63 -20.56 5.06
CA GLN A 156 -12.06 -20.29 6.39
C GLN A 156 -11.50 -18.87 6.50
N ALA A 157 -10.86 -18.36 5.45
CA ALA A 157 -10.36 -16.99 5.42
C ALA A 157 -11.50 -15.96 5.49
N ARG A 158 -12.61 -16.17 4.77
CA ARG A 158 -13.81 -15.32 4.84
C ARG A 158 -14.44 -15.28 6.24
N GLU A 159 -14.53 -16.44 6.89
CA GLU A 159 -15.03 -16.54 8.27
C GLU A 159 -14.11 -15.82 9.26
N GLN A 160 -12.79 -15.97 9.09
CA GLN A 160 -11.81 -15.26 9.91
C GLN A 160 -11.93 -13.74 9.72
N PHE A 161 -11.93 -13.26 8.47
CA PHE A 161 -12.11 -11.84 8.17
C PHE A 161 -13.37 -11.27 8.82
N THR A 162 -14.50 -11.99 8.74
CA THR A 162 -15.77 -11.54 9.36
C THR A 162 -15.68 -11.41 10.88
N ARG A 163 -14.92 -12.27 11.56
CA ARG A 163 -14.70 -12.17 13.02
C ARG A 163 -13.78 -10.99 13.39
N ASP A 164 -12.80 -10.73 12.54
CA ASP A 164 -11.68 -9.83 12.83
C ASP A 164 -11.94 -8.40 12.32
N MET A 165 -12.85 -8.19 11.36
CA MET A 165 -12.98 -6.92 10.63
C MET A 165 -13.21 -5.64 11.48
N ASN A 166 -13.68 -5.76 12.72
CA ASN A 166 -13.97 -4.61 13.59
C ASN A 166 -12.72 -3.82 14.01
N HIS A 167 -11.51 -4.39 13.91
CA HIS A 167 -10.26 -3.69 14.21
C HIS A 167 -9.50 -3.23 12.96
N LEU A 168 -10.06 -3.46 11.77
CA LEU A 168 -9.42 -3.15 10.50
C LEU A 168 -9.84 -1.75 10.01
N PRO A 169 -8.99 -1.07 9.20
CA PRO A 169 -9.31 0.24 8.64
C PRO A 169 -10.26 0.10 7.43
N LEU A 170 -11.51 -0.31 7.68
CA LEU A 170 -12.49 -0.62 6.63
C LEU A 170 -12.87 0.57 5.74
N ASP A 171 -12.57 1.80 6.16
CA ASP A 171 -12.82 3.01 5.35
C ASP A 171 -11.64 3.38 4.43
N LYS A 172 -10.51 2.68 4.56
CA LYS A 172 -9.28 2.98 3.81
C LYS A 172 -9.42 2.62 2.33
N TRP A 173 -9.97 1.46 2.00
CA TRP A 173 -10.14 0.98 0.63
C TRP A 173 -11.62 0.91 0.24
N PRO A 174 -11.96 1.10 -1.05
CA PRO A 174 -13.33 0.92 -1.52
C PRO A 174 -13.73 -0.56 -1.54
N ARG A 175 -15.01 -0.83 -1.29
CA ARG A 175 -15.59 -2.16 -1.42
C ARG A 175 -16.26 -2.32 -2.79
N ALA A 176 -16.08 -3.45 -3.45
CA ALA A 176 -16.61 -3.69 -4.79
C ALA A 176 -18.14 -3.50 -4.90
N THR A 177 -18.87 -3.79 -3.83
CA THR A 177 -20.34 -3.61 -3.76
C THR A 177 -20.78 -2.15 -3.71
N GLU A 178 -19.90 -1.24 -3.30
CA GLU A 178 -20.19 0.20 -3.16
C GLU A 178 -19.81 0.99 -4.42
N TYR A 179 -18.96 0.41 -5.28
CA TYR A 179 -18.46 0.99 -6.52
C TYR A 179 -18.60 -0.04 -7.66
N PRO A 180 -19.84 -0.38 -8.07
CA PRO A 180 -20.04 -1.27 -9.20
C PRO A 180 -19.44 -0.64 -10.47
N ALA A 181 -18.71 -1.45 -11.23
CA ALA A 181 -18.09 -1.08 -12.50
C ALA A 181 -19.12 -0.63 -13.57
#